data_AF-D3AEV4-F1
#
_entry.id   AF-D3AEV4-F1
#
_cell.length_a   1.000
_cell.length_b   1.000
_cell.length_c   1.000
_cell.angle_alpha   90.00
_cell.angle_beta   90.00
_cell.angle_gamma   90.00
#
_symmetry.space_group_name_H-M   'P 1'
#
loop_
_entity.id
_entity.type
_entity.pdbx_description
1 polymer ?
#
loop_
_entity_poly.entity_id
_entity_poly.type
_entity_poly.pdbx_seq_one_letter_code
_entity_poly.pdbx_strand_id
1 'polypeptide(L)'
;MKGNETVVNAEIEIKHETRLCKVNGKYGIFHLWEEQYTRPIIDELRLIPTEIGSQVFGIVEFADCVKRVQPDEIIFCDEQSDYLAQLNGVHDGTKKGENK
;
A
#
# COMPACT_ATOMS: atom_id res chain seq x y z
N MET A 1 38.97 32.99 -20.85
CA MET A 1 38.44 31.62 -21.08
C MET A 1 37.21 31.46 -20.21
N LYS A 2 36.01 31.35 -20.78
CA LYS A 2 34.79 31.10 -20.01
C LYS A 2 34.65 29.58 -19.88
N GLY A 3 34.63 29.08 -18.65
CA GLY A 3 34.46 27.66 -18.35
C GLY A 3 33.15 27.15 -18.93
N ASN A 4 33.22 25.99 -19.58
CA ASN A 4 32.06 25.23 -19.99
C ASN A 4 31.43 24.63 -18.72
N GLU A 5 30.28 25.15 -18.34
CA GLU A 5 29.46 24.61 -17.27
C GLU A 5 28.84 23.30 -17.79
N THR A 6 29.35 22.16 -17.33
CA THR A 6 28.81 20.85 -17.67
C THR A 6 27.49 20.68 -16.91
N VAL A 7 26.37 20.84 -17.61
CA VAL A 7 25.05 20.50 -17.07
C VAL A 7 24.99 18.97 -16.96
N VAL A 8 25.06 18.47 -15.74
CA VAL A 8 24.77 17.07 -15.42
C VAL A 8 23.26 16.87 -15.48
N ASN A 9 22.79 16.24 -16.56
CA ASN A 9 21.42 15.76 -16.63
C ASN A 9 21.28 14.56 -15.69
N ALA A 10 20.52 14.72 -14.61
CA ALA A 10 20.14 13.61 -13.74
C ALA A 10 19.00 12.83 -14.41
N GLU A 11 19.24 11.57 -14.76
CA GLU A 11 18.18 10.65 -15.15
C GLU A 11 17.44 10.18 -13.89
N ILE A 12 16.15 10.49 -13.81
CA ILE A 12 15.27 10.03 -12.74
C ILE A 12 14.32 9.01 -13.35
N GLU A 13 14.39 7.75 -12.89
CA GLU A 13 13.45 6.70 -13.25
C GLU A 13 12.39 6.57 -12.15
N ILE A 14 11.13 6.88 -12.47
CA ILE A 14 10.00 6.69 -11.56
C ILE A 14 9.41 5.31 -11.84
N LYS A 15 9.51 4.39 -10.89
CA LYS A 15 8.88 3.06 -10.95
C LYS A 15 7.67 3.03 -10.04
N HIS A 16 6.52 2.69 -10.61
CA HIS A 16 5.37 2.25 -9.82
C HIS A 16 5.56 0.76 -9.53
N GLU A 17 6.18 0.46 -8.39
CA GLU A 17 6.29 -0.93 -7.93
C GLU A 17 4.89 -1.44 -7.57
N THR A 18 4.43 -2.42 -8.34
CA THR A 18 3.21 -3.16 -8.05
C THR A 18 3.55 -4.42 -7.26
N ARG A 19 2.59 -4.93 -6.49
CA ARG A 19 2.82 -6.09 -5.62
C ARG A 19 1.85 -7.21 -5.91
N LEU A 20 2.33 -8.46 -5.90
CA LEU A 20 1.46 -9.62 -6.06
C LEU A 20 0.68 -9.83 -4.76
N CYS A 21 -0.63 -9.97 -4.88
CA CYS A 21 -1.51 -10.21 -3.75
C CYS A 21 -2.56 -11.28 -4.04
N LYS A 22 -3.18 -11.74 -2.96
CA LYS A 22 -4.32 -12.64 -2.97
C LYS A 22 -5.45 -12.00 -2.16
N VAL A 23 -6.61 -11.89 -2.78
CA VAL A 23 -7.83 -11.32 -2.18
C VAL A 23 -8.93 -12.37 -2.29
N ASN A 24 -9.49 -12.78 -1.15
CA ASN A 24 -10.58 -13.77 -1.10
C ASN A 24 -10.30 -15.03 -1.96
N GLY A 25 -9.05 -15.52 -1.94
CA GLY A 25 -8.63 -16.70 -2.69
C GLY A 25 -8.14 -16.44 -4.12
N LYS A 26 -8.33 -15.24 -4.68
CA LYS A 26 -7.96 -14.90 -6.07
C LYS A 26 -6.66 -14.09 -6.11
N TYR A 27 -5.78 -14.43 -7.04
CA TYR A 27 -4.56 -13.65 -7.28
C TYR A 27 -4.85 -12.38 -8.07
N GLY A 28 -4.15 -11.30 -7.71
CA GLY A 28 -4.23 -10.01 -8.38
C GLY A 28 -2.97 -9.17 -8.14
N ILE A 29 -2.86 -8.07 -8.88
CA ILE A 29 -1.76 -7.11 -8.78
C ILE A 29 -2.26 -5.88 -8.03
N PHE A 30 -1.68 -5.62 -6.87
CA PHE A 30 -1.91 -4.39 -6.11
C PHE A 30 -1.14 -3.25 -6.76
N HIS A 31 -1.85 -2.16 -7.07
CA HIS A 31 -1.29 -0.99 -7.74
C HIS A 31 -0.98 0.14 -6.77
N LEU A 32 -1.95 0.52 -5.93
CA LEU A 32 -1.83 1.67 -5.02
C LEU A 32 -2.94 1.68 -3.97
N TRP A 33 -2.72 2.50 -2.94
CA TRP A 33 -3.77 2.91 -2.00
C TRP A 33 -4.50 4.13 -2.53
N GLU A 34 -5.83 4.06 -2.62
CA GLU A 34 -6.70 5.20 -2.84
C GLU A 34 -7.17 5.73 -1.48
N GLU A 35 -6.75 6.94 -1.13
CA GLU A 35 -7.29 7.68 0.01
C GLU A 35 -8.56 8.42 -0.43
N GLN A 36 -9.68 8.15 0.25
CA GLN A 36 -10.88 8.96 0.11
C GLN A 36 -10.96 9.97 1.26
N TYR A 37 -10.69 11.23 0.92
CA TYR A 37 -11.13 12.35 1.74
C TYR A 37 -12.63 12.50 1.54
N THR A 38 -13.45 12.04 2.49
CA THR A 38 -14.86 12.40 2.51
C THR A 38 -14.93 13.92 2.65
N ARG A 39 -15.39 14.60 1.59
CA ARG A 39 -15.85 15.99 1.75
C ARG A 39 -16.97 15.97 2.79
N PRO A 40 -17.01 16.92 3.73
CA PRO A 40 -18.10 16.99 4.68
C PRO A 40 -19.42 16.98 3.89
N ILE A 41 -20.29 16.03 4.20
CA ILE A 41 -21.67 16.09 3.76
C ILE A 41 -22.25 17.31 4.49
N ILE A 42 -22.33 18.44 3.80
CA ILE A 42 -23.07 19.60 4.29
C ILE A 42 -24.54 19.21 4.13
N ASP A 43 -25.05 18.43 5.08
CA ASP A 43 -26.48 18.30 5.29
C ASP A 43 -26.91 19.65 5.89
N GLU A 44 -27.60 20.47 5.09
CA GLU A 44 -28.06 21.80 5.50
C GLU A 44 -28.94 21.78 6.78
N LEU A 45 -29.32 20.61 7.29
CA LEU A 45 -30.10 20.44 8.51
C LEU A 45 -29.33 19.94 9.75
N ARG A 46 -28.02 19.66 9.69
CA ARG A 46 -27.29 19.09 10.84
C ARG A 46 -25.94 19.77 11.07
N LEU A 47 -25.94 20.78 11.94
CA LEU A 47 -24.76 21.49 12.48
C LEU A 47 -23.87 20.65 13.42
N ILE A 48 -23.72 19.35 13.16
CA ILE A 48 -22.80 18.48 13.88
C ILE A 48 -21.92 17.83 12.82
N PRO A 49 -20.60 18.12 12.77
CA PRO A 49 -19.68 17.39 11.91
C PRO A 49 -19.76 15.92 12.33
N THR A 50 -20.49 15.13 11.56
CA THR A 50 -20.42 13.68 11.69
C THR A 50 -19.03 13.33 11.19
N GLU A 51 -18.23 12.67 12.04
CA GLU A 51 -16.82 12.32 11.81
C GLU A 51 -16.43 12.27 10.33
N ILE A 52 -15.43 13.07 9.94
CA ILE A 52 -14.79 12.94 8.65
C ILE A 52 -14.07 11.60 8.65
N GLY A 53 -14.76 10.55 8.21
CA GLY A 53 -14.18 9.22 8.06
C GLY A 53 -13.29 9.20 6.83
N SER A 54 -11.98 9.25 7.03
CA SER A 54 -11.04 8.86 5.97
C SER A 54 -11.21 7.36 5.71
N GLN A 55 -11.49 6.99 4.46
CA GLN A 55 -11.52 5.59 4.05
C GLN A 55 -10.38 5.33 3.07
N VAL A 56 -9.65 4.23 3.29
CA VAL A 56 -8.53 3.81 2.45
C VAL A 56 -8.89 2.49 1.79
N PHE A 57 -8.65 2.40 0.48
CA PHE A 57 -8.87 1.19 -0.31
C PHE A 57 -7.61 0.82 -1.09
N GLY A 58 -7.36 -0.47 -1.25
CA GLY A 58 -6.37 -0.96 -2.21
C GLY A 58 -6.99 -1.07 -3.59
N ILE A 59 -6.28 -0.59 -4.62
CA ILE A 59 -6.66 -0.80 -6.02
C ILE A 59 -5.95 -2.06 -6.51
N VAL A 60 -6.73 -3.11 -6.77
CA VAL A 60 -6.22 -4.43 -7.18
C VAL A 60 -6.77 -4.79 -8.56
N GLU A 61 -5.86 -5.17 -9.46
CA GLU A 61 -6.18 -5.72 -10.77
C GLU A 61 -6.25 -7.25 -10.70
N PHE A 62 -7.37 -7.78 -11.15
CA PHE A 62 -7.63 -9.19 -11.39
C PHE A 62 -7.75 -9.43 -12.90
N ALA A 63 -7.68 -10.68 -13.33
CA ALA A 63 -7.75 -11.05 -14.75
C ALA A 63 -9.03 -10.56 -15.46
N ASP A 64 -10.12 -10.33 -14.72
CA ASP A 64 -11.42 -9.91 -15.25
C ASP A 64 -11.76 -8.43 -14.98
N CYS A 65 -11.10 -7.77 -14.02
CA CYS A 65 -11.47 -6.41 -13.59
C CYS A 65 -10.44 -5.76 -12.66
N VAL A 66 -10.55 -4.44 -12.49
CA VAL A 66 -9.88 -3.69 -11.41
C VAL A 66 -10.91 -3.32 -10.34
N LYS A 67 -10.59 -3.51 -9.07
CA LYS A 67 -11.51 -3.27 -7.94
C LYS A 67 -10.84 -2.54 -6.79
N ARG A 68 -11.67 -1.81 -6.03
CA ARG A 68 -11.36 -1.37 -4.66
C ARG A 68 -11.53 -2.56 -3.72
N VAL A 69 -10.53 -2.78 -2.87
CA VAL A 69 -10.47 -3.88 -1.91
C VAL A 69 -10.17 -3.29 -0.52
N GLN A 70 -10.79 -3.85 0.54
CA GLN A 70 -10.49 -3.39 1.89
C GLN A 70 -9.06 -3.76 2.30
N PRO A 71 -8.36 -2.93 3.10
CA PRO A 71 -6.98 -3.21 3.45
C PRO A 71 -6.73 -4.58 4.09
N ASP A 72 -7.68 -5.06 4.90
CA ASP A 72 -7.61 -6.34 5.63
C ASP A 72 -7.91 -7.57 4.76
N GLU A 73 -8.47 -7.39 3.57
CA GLU A 73 -8.69 -8.47 2.60
C GLU A 73 -7.47 -8.76 1.73
N ILE A 74 -6.44 -7.90 1.76
CA ILE A 74 -5.26 -8.00 0.88
C ILE A 74 -4.15 -8.78 1.58
N ILE A 75 -3.78 -9.92 1.00
CA ILE A 75 -2.63 -10.72 1.45
C ILE A 75 -1.54 -10.64 0.38
N PHE A 76 -0.45 -9.91 0.66
CA PHE A 76 0.71 -9.89 -0.23
C PHE A 76 1.42 -11.25 -0.24
N CYS A 77 1.85 -11.69 -1.42
CA CYS A 77 2.46 -13.01 -1.63
C CYS A 77 3.58 -12.99 -2.67
N ASP A 78 4.35 -11.90 -2.69
CA ASP A 78 5.61 -11.77 -3.43
C ASP A 78 6.84 -11.94 -2.51
N GLU A 79 8.03 -11.77 -3.07
CA GLU A 79 9.32 -11.90 -2.38
C GLU A 79 9.45 -10.99 -1.14
N GLN A 80 8.89 -9.78 -1.18
CA GLN A 80 8.91 -8.88 -0.04
C GLN A 80 8.04 -9.42 1.12
N SER A 81 6.94 -10.10 0.81
CA SER A 81 6.11 -10.80 1.81
C SER A 81 6.84 -12.02 2.37
N ASP A 82 7.53 -12.78 1.54
CA ASP A 82 8.34 -13.93 1.97
C ASP A 82 9.46 -13.50 2.94
N TYR A 83 10.10 -12.36 2.66
CA TYR A 83 11.08 -11.76 3.57
C TYR A 83 10.46 -11.35 4.91
N LEU A 84 9.28 -10.74 4.90
CA LEU A 84 8.55 -10.39 6.13
C LEU A 84 8.22 -11.64 6.96
N ALA A 85 7.82 -12.74 6.33
CA ALA A 85 7.55 -14.01 7.01
C ALA A 85 8.82 -14.59 7.68
N GLN A 86 9.98 -14.49 7.03
CA GLN A 86 11.26 -14.90 7.61
C GLN A 86 11.61 -14.05 8.84
N LEU A 87 11.44 -12.73 8.76
CA LEU A 87 11.68 -11.82 9.89
C LEU A 87 10.80 -12.17 11.10
N ASN A 88 9.52 -12.45 10.87
CA ASN A 88 8.61 -12.85 11.94
C ASN A 88 9.06 -14.16 12.60
N GLY A 89 9.49 -15.15 11.80
CA GLY A 89 10.02 -16.41 12.31
C GLY A 89 11.25 -16.25 13.21
N VAL A 90 12.15 -15.33 12.88
CA VAL A 90 13.32 -15.02 13.72
C VAL A 90 12.89 -14.44 15.07
N HIS A 91 12.01 -13.43 15.07
CA HIS A 91 11.61 -12.72 16.29
C HIS A 91 10.71 -13.54 17.21
N ASP A 92 9.89 -14.44 16.67
CA ASP A 92 9.11 -15.39 17.46
C ASP A 92 9.99 -16.48 18.07
N GLY A 93 11.09 -16.85 17.39
CA GLY A 93 12.11 -17.75 17.91
C GLY A 93 12.87 -17.16 19.11
N THR A 94 13.20 -15.86 19.07
CA THR A 94 13.93 -15.19 20.16
C THR A 94 13.12 -15.15 21.46
N LYS A 95 11.79 -14.96 21.39
CA LYS A 95 10.90 -14.97 22.57
C LYS A 95 10.81 -16.34 23.26
N LYS A 96 11.14 -17.44 22.57
CA LYS A 96 11.20 -18.78 23.19
C LYS A 96 12.54 -19.08 23.88
N GLY A 97 13.58 -18.28 23.64
CA GLY A 97 14.91 -18.45 24.22
C GLY A 97 15.14 -17.71 25.55
N GLU A 98 14.30 -16.74 25.90
CA GLU A 98 14.48 -15.88 27.09
C GLU A 98 13.79 -16.39 28.36
N ASN A 99 13.08 -17.53 28.30
CA ASN A 99 12.44 -18.17 29.45
C ASN A 99 13.08 -19.52 29.84
N LYS A 100 14.41 -19.65 29.74
CA LYS A 100 15.11 -20.87 30.20
C LYS A 100 16.30 -20.56 31.09
#